data_AF-A0AAD1DC30-F1
#
_entry.id   AF-A0AAD1DC30-F1
#
_cell.length_a   1.000
_cell.length_b   1.000
_cell.length_c   1.000
_cell.angle_alpha   90.00
_cell.angle_beta   90.00
_cell.angle_gamma   90.00
#
_symmetry.space_group_name_H-M   'P 1'
#
loop_
_entity.id
_entity.type
_entity.pdbx_description
1 polymer ?
#
loop_
_entity_poly.entity_id
_entity_poly.type
_entity_poly.pdbx_seq_one_letter_code
_entity_poly.pdbx_strand_id
1 'polypeptide(L)'
;MKVLKLLPNFLTILRIVLSLFLLFLLLNTRTYFSFLTPFHINMISSLVFLFAALTDLLDGYIARSYKAKSRFGEIFDPLADKILILSAFLGLVYLDRVNAWIPFVILGREFFISGLRVLAANEKKDIPVNALGKYKTVSQVVAISALLADVTYSYVLVAIAVFLTLYSGIDYTIKYYKS
;
A
#
# COMPACT_ATOMS: atom_id res chain seq x y z
N MET A 1 -21.81 12.64 -18.19
CA MET A 1 -21.85 11.21 -17.80
C MET A 1 -20.57 10.40 -18.15
N LYS A 2 -19.80 10.74 -19.21
CA LYS A 2 -18.51 10.07 -19.53
C LYS A 2 -17.37 10.40 -18.54
N VAL A 3 -17.29 11.64 -18.05
CA VAL A 3 -16.21 12.12 -17.14
C VAL A 3 -16.21 11.37 -15.80
N LEU A 4 -17.39 11.13 -15.21
CA LEU A 4 -17.54 10.41 -13.93
C LEU A 4 -17.05 8.95 -14.00
N LYS A 5 -17.02 8.34 -15.19
CA LYS A 5 -16.50 6.97 -15.39
C LYS A 5 -14.97 6.92 -15.52
N LEU A 6 -14.32 8.05 -15.79
CA LEU A 6 -12.86 8.15 -15.93
C LEU A 6 -12.17 8.55 -14.62
N LEU A 7 -12.95 9.06 -13.67
CA LEU A 7 -12.47 9.53 -12.36
C LEU A 7 -11.69 8.47 -11.57
N PRO A 8 -12.17 7.21 -11.44
CA PRO A 8 -11.42 6.16 -10.76
C PRO A 8 -10.05 5.93 -11.39
N ASN A 9 -9.98 5.76 -12.72
CA ASN A 9 -8.72 5.53 -13.44
C ASN A 9 -7.73 6.70 -13.28
N PHE A 10 -8.24 7.94 -13.25
CA PHE A 10 -7.40 9.11 -13.00
C PHE A 10 -6.80 9.08 -11.60
N LEU A 11 -7.58 8.69 -10.58
CA LEU A 11 -7.09 8.53 -9.20
C LEU A 11 -6.03 7.43 -9.09
N THR A 12 -6.17 6.32 -9.81
CA THR A 12 -5.15 5.27 -9.90
C THR A 12 -3.84 5.80 -10.47
N ILE A 13 -3.91 6.51 -11.60
CA ILE A 13 -2.72 7.10 -12.24
C ILE A 13 -2.08 8.13 -11.31
N LEU A 14 -2.89 8.98 -10.68
CA LEU A 14 -2.43 9.94 -9.69
C LEU A 14 -1.70 9.24 -8.54
N ARG A 15 -2.22 8.11 -8.02
CA ARG A 15 -1.55 7.33 -6.98
C ARG A 15 -0.19 6.84 -7.44
N ILE A 16 -0.08 6.30 -8.66
CA ILE A 16 1.21 5.85 -9.21
C ILE A 16 2.19 7.02 -9.28
N VAL A 17 1.77 8.17 -9.81
CA VAL A 17 2.62 9.36 -9.90
C VAL A 17 3.06 9.84 -8.52
N LEU A 18 2.15 9.92 -7.55
CA LEU A 18 2.45 10.31 -6.16
C LEU A 18 3.40 9.31 -5.50
N SER A 19 3.28 8.02 -5.80
CA SER A 19 4.16 6.97 -5.29
C SER A 19 5.58 7.11 -5.82
N LEU A 20 5.73 7.40 -7.11
CA LEU A 20 7.04 7.65 -7.72
C LEU A 20 7.65 8.96 -7.21
N PHE A 21 6.83 10.00 -7.07
CA PHE A 21 7.25 11.26 -6.48
C PHE A 21 7.71 11.09 -5.03
N LEU A 22 6.98 10.31 -4.22
CA LEU A 22 7.35 9.99 -2.84
C LEU A 22 8.73 9.32 -2.78
N LEU A 23 8.96 8.30 -3.61
CA LEU A 23 10.26 7.64 -3.68
C LEU A 23 11.36 8.63 -4.09
N PHE A 24 11.12 9.42 -5.13
CA PHE A 24 12.05 10.43 -5.61
C PHE A 24 12.42 11.45 -4.52
N LEU A 25 11.42 11.94 -3.77
CA LEU A 25 11.60 12.87 -2.65
C LEU A 25 12.52 12.27 -1.57
N LEU A 26 12.26 11.04 -1.16
CA LEU A 26 13.01 10.36 -0.09
C LEU A 26 14.46 10.06 -0.52
N LEU A 27 14.67 9.63 -1.77
CA LEU A 27 16.01 9.31 -2.29
C LEU A 27 16.87 10.56 -2.54
N ASN A 28 16.26 11.70 -2.84
CA ASN A 28 16.98 12.92 -3.22
C ASN A 28 16.95 14.02 -2.16
N THR A 29 16.64 13.67 -0.92
CA THR A 29 16.57 14.63 0.19
C THR A 29 17.86 15.45 0.34
N ARG A 30 19.03 14.84 0.15
CA ARG A 30 20.33 15.52 0.27
C ARG A 30 20.77 16.30 -0.97
N THR A 31 20.23 15.96 -2.14
CA THR A 31 20.69 16.50 -3.44
C THR A 31 19.80 17.64 -3.91
N TYR A 32 18.53 17.36 -4.18
CA TYR A 32 17.59 18.33 -4.74
C TYR A 32 16.81 19.09 -3.68
N PHE A 33 16.72 18.56 -2.46
CA PHE A 33 15.90 19.12 -1.38
C PHE A 33 16.72 19.53 -0.16
N SER A 34 18.01 19.82 -0.33
CA SER A 34 18.93 20.21 0.75
C SER A 34 18.53 21.49 1.48
N PHE A 35 17.70 22.33 0.87
CA PHE A 35 17.13 23.53 1.47
C PHE A 35 15.98 23.25 2.46
N LEU A 36 15.41 22.03 2.45
CA LEU A 36 14.36 21.63 3.38
C LEU A 36 14.97 20.99 4.63
N THR A 37 14.43 21.33 5.80
CA THR A 37 14.84 20.66 7.04
C THR A 37 14.27 19.23 7.09
N PRO A 38 14.89 18.31 7.87
CA PRO A 38 14.38 16.94 8.02
C PRO A 38 12.90 16.88 8.43
N PHE A 39 12.46 17.81 9.29
CA PHE A 39 11.07 17.93 9.70
C PHE A 39 10.12 18.17 8.51
N HIS A 40 10.49 19.06 7.57
CA HIS A 40 9.66 19.32 6.39
C HIS A 40 9.58 18.10 5.48
N ILE A 41 10.68 17.39 5.26
CA ILE A 41 10.71 16.17 4.45
C ILE A 41 9.82 15.09 5.06
N ASN A 42 9.89 14.90 6.37
CA ASN A 42 9.07 13.94 7.11
C ASN A 42 7.57 14.26 6.98
N MET A 43 7.22 15.53 7.16
CA MET A 43 5.83 15.97 7.07
C MET A 43 5.29 15.85 5.64
N ILE A 44 6.04 16.32 4.63
CA ILE A 44 5.64 16.26 3.22
C ILE A 44 5.50 14.80 2.77
N SER A 45 6.48 13.95 3.08
CA SER A 45 6.45 12.55 2.66
C SER A 45 5.28 11.78 3.31
N SER A 46 5.02 12.00 4.60
CA SER A 46 3.88 11.39 5.29
C SER A 46 2.55 11.88 4.72
N LEU A 47 2.41 13.17 4.43
CA LEU A 47 1.20 13.74 3.81
C LEU A 47 0.97 13.21 2.38
N VAL A 48 2.01 13.15 1.56
CA VAL A 48 1.94 12.59 0.20
C VAL A 48 1.51 11.13 0.25
N PHE A 49 2.11 10.35 1.14
CA PHE A 49 1.77 8.94 1.31
C PHE A 49 0.32 8.75 1.78
N LEU A 50 -0.11 9.48 2.81
CA LEU A 50 -1.48 9.42 3.31
C LEU A 50 -2.49 9.86 2.25
N PHE A 51 -2.21 10.93 1.52
CA PHE A 51 -3.08 11.40 0.45
C PHE A 51 -3.20 10.36 -0.67
N ALA A 52 -2.08 9.74 -1.07
CA ALA A 52 -2.07 8.66 -2.06
C ALA A 52 -2.80 7.39 -1.58
N ALA A 53 -2.71 7.06 -0.29
CA ALA A 53 -3.45 5.94 0.30
C ALA A 53 -4.95 6.24 0.41
N LEU A 54 -5.33 7.48 0.70
CA LEU A 54 -6.73 7.89 0.76
C LEU A 54 -7.40 7.90 -0.62
N THR A 55 -6.65 8.14 -1.70
CA THR A 55 -7.23 8.09 -3.06
C THR A 55 -7.75 6.69 -3.42
N ASP A 56 -7.23 5.62 -2.81
CA ASP A 56 -7.72 4.22 -2.94
C ASP A 56 -9.09 3.99 -2.30
N LEU A 57 -9.36 4.68 -1.21
CA LEU A 57 -10.69 4.61 -0.60
C LEU A 57 -11.71 5.35 -1.47
N LEU A 58 -11.28 6.46 -2.09
CA LEU A 58 -12.12 7.31 -2.90
C LEU A 58 -12.43 6.69 -4.27
N ASP A 59 -11.46 6.13 -5.00
CA ASP A 59 -11.73 5.50 -6.29
C ASP A 59 -12.60 4.25 -6.16
N GLY A 60 -12.36 3.41 -5.14
CA GLY A 60 -13.18 2.24 -4.82
C GLY A 60 -14.60 2.60 -4.36
N TYR A 61 -14.77 3.75 -3.68
CA TYR A 61 -16.10 4.27 -3.37
C TYR A 61 -16.81 4.77 -4.64
N ILE A 62 -16.15 5.60 -5.46
CA ILE A 62 -16.73 6.15 -6.69
C ILE A 62 -17.07 5.03 -7.69
N ALA A 63 -16.18 4.06 -7.89
CA ALA A 63 -16.39 2.95 -8.80
C ALA A 63 -17.63 2.11 -8.43
N ARG A 64 -17.85 1.88 -7.12
CA ARG A 64 -19.02 1.16 -6.60
C ARG A 64 -20.29 1.99 -6.71
N SER A 65 -20.25 3.24 -6.25
CA SER A 65 -21.43 4.13 -6.20
C SER A 65 -21.95 4.49 -7.59
N TYR A 66 -21.07 4.66 -8.58
CA TYR A 66 -21.45 5.05 -9.94
C TYR A 66 -21.47 3.88 -10.94
N LYS A 67 -21.34 2.63 -10.48
CA LYS A 67 -21.20 1.42 -11.34
C LYS A 67 -20.16 1.62 -12.45
N ALA A 68 -19.08 2.33 -12.12
CA ALA A 68 -18.04 2.77 -13.03
C ALA A 68 -16.81 1.84 -12.96
N LYS A 69 -17.04 0.53 -12.97
CA LYS A 69 -15.95 -0.45 -13.05
C LYS A 69 -15.35 -0.44 -14.46
N SER A 70 -14.03 -0.36 -14.56
CA SER A 70 -13.29 -0.42 -15.82
C SER A 70 -12.25 -1.54 -15.75
N ARG A 71 -11.96 -2.18 -16.89
CA ARG A 71 -10.90 -3.19 -17.00
C ARG A 71 -9.52 -2.62 -16.68
N PHE A 72 -9.33 -1.32 -16.91
CA PHE A 72 -8.10 -0.63 -16.54
C PHE A 72 -7.94 -0.57 -15.02
N GLY A 73 -8.92 -0.04 -14.29
CA GLY A 73 -8.86 0.03 -12.82
C GLY A 73 -8.70 -1.35 -12.17
N GLU A 74 -9.41 -2.36 -12.67
CA GLU A 74 -9.29 -3.74 -12.17
C GLU A 74 -7.85 -4.30 -12.19
N ILE A 75 -7.04 -3.89 -13.17
CA ILE A 75 -5.65 -4.33 -13.30
C ILE A 75 -4.68 -3.35 -12.61
N PHE A 76 -4.92 -2.05 -12.75
CA PHE A 76 -3.99 -1.01 -12.31
C PHE A 76 -4.16 -0.63 -10.84
N ASP A 77 -5.34 -0.76 -10.24
CA ASP A 77 -5.56 -0.43 -8.82
C ASP A 77 -4.70 -1.34 -7.91
N PRO A 78 -4.73 -2.69 -8.06
CA PRO A 78 -3.89 -3.57 -7.24
C PRO A 78 -2.38 -3.39 -7.49
N LEU A 79 -2.02 -2.83 -8.64
CA LEU A 79 -0.63 -2.53 -9.00
C LEU A 79 -0.19 -1.20 -8.37
N ALA A 80 -1.03 -0.16 -8.45
CA ALA A 80 -0.79 1.14 -7.87
C ALA A 80 -0.61 1.05 -6.34
N ASP A 81 -1.41 0.22 -5.67
CA ASP A 81 -1.27 -0.03 -4.24
C ASP A 81 0.10 -0.60 -3.87
N LYS A 82 0.55 -1.61 -4.61
CA LYS A 82 1.86 -2.24 -4.37
C LYS A 82 2.99 -1.26 -4.65
N ILE A 83 2.88 -0.43 -5.69
CA ILE A 83 3.87 0.60 -6.00
C ILE A 83 3.94 1.64 -4.87
N LEU A 84 2.80 2.08 -4.32
CA LEU A 84 2.78 3.04 -3.21
C LEU A 84 3.51 2.51 -1.98
N ILE A 85 3.16 1.30 -1.56
CA ILE A 85 3.78 0.63 -0.40
C ILE A 85 5.27 0.39 -0.65
N LEU A 86 5.64 -0.10 -1.83
CA LEU A 86 7.02 -0.35 -2.21
C LEU A 86 7.84 0.94 -2.21
N SER A 87 7.35 2.00 -2.84
CA SER A 87 8.00 3.31 -2.86
C SER A 87 8.28 3.84 -1.46
N ALA A 88 7.29 3.77 -0.57
CA ALA A 88 7.45 4.22 0.81
C ALA A 88 8.51 3.40 1.54
N PHE A 89 8.45 2.07 1.45
CA PHE A 89 9.41 1.20 2.13
C PHE A 89 10.83 1.33 1.59
N LEU A 90 11.01 1.42 0.26
CA LEU A 90 12.34 1.62 -0.32
C LEU A 90 12.97 2.92 0.16
N GLY A 91 12.19 4.01 0.20
CA GLY A 91 12.66 5.28 0.76
C GLY A 91 12.97 5.19 2.26
N LEU A 92 12.17 4.48 3.03
CA LEU A 92 12.40 4.27 4.47
C LEU A 92 13.64 3.43 4.76
N VAL A 93 13.92 2.41 3.95
CA VAL A 93 15.16 1.62 4.03
C VAL A 93 16.35 2.50 3.66
N TYR A 94 16.24 3.31 2.60
CA TYR A 94 17.29 4.25 2.19
C TYR A 94 17.62 5.28 3.29
N LEU A 95 16.62 5.73 4.04
CA LEU A 95 16.79 6.63 5.18
C LEU A 95 17.20 5.91 6.48
N ASP A 96 17.45 4.60 6.43
CA ASP A 96 17.82 3.75 7.58
C ASP A 96 16.79 3.77 8.73
N ARG A 97 15.50 3.96 8.40
CA ARG A 97 14.39 3.99 9.37
C ARG A 97 13.72 2.64 9.57
N VAL A 98 13.97 1.70 8.67
CA VAL A 98 13.42 0.36 8.73
C VAL A 98 14.41 -0.63 8.14
N ASN A 99 14.58 -1.77 8.78
CA ASN A 99 15.45 -2.82 8.24
C ASN A 99 14.80 -3.49 7.02
N ALA A 100 15.58 -3.77 5.97
CA ALA A 100 15.13 -4.34 4.71
C ALA A 100 14.36 -5.68 4.82
N TRP A 101 14.56 -6.45 5.90
CA TRP A 101 13.79 -7.70 6.09
C TRP A 101 12.29 -7.44 6.32
N ILE A 102 11.91 -6.28 6.87
CA ILE A 102 10.52 -5.91 7.14
C ILE A 102 9.72 -5.75 5.84
N PRO A 103 10.12 -4.86 4.90
CA PRO A 103 9.42 -4.75 3.62
C PRO A 103 9.52 -6.03 2.78
N PHE A 104 10.62 -6.79 2.89
CA PHE A 104 10.72 -8.09 2.24
C PHE A 104 9.61 -9.05 2.69
N VAL A 105 9.40 -9.20 4.00
CA VAL A 105 8.32 -10.06 4.54
C VAL A 105 6.94 -9.53 4.14
N ILE A 106 6.72 -8.22 4.25
CA ILE A 106 5.41 -7.61 3.96
C ILE A 106 5.04 -7.78 2.49
N LEU A 107 5.93 -7.37 1.58
CA LEU A 107 5.70 -7.47 0.14
C LEU A 107 5.70 -8.92 -0.33
N GLY A 108 6.62 -9.75 0.18
CA GLY A 108 6.68 -11.18 -0.14
C GLY A 108 5.35 -11.87 0.17
N ARG A 109 4.75 -11.59 1.33
CA ARG A 109 3.41 -12.08 1.68
C ARG A 109 2.33 -11.54 0.74
N GLU A 110 2.37 -10.27 0.35
CA GLU A 110 1.40 -9.69 -0.58
C GLU A 110 1.43 -10.36 -1.96
N PHE A 111 2.63 -10.64 -2.48
CA PHE A 111 2.81 -11.39 -3.72
C PHE A 111 2.34 -12.83 -3.59
N PHE A 112 2.71 -13.52 -2.51
CA PHE A 112 2.29 -14.90 -2.23
C PHE A 112 0.77 -15.04 -2.22
N ILE A 113 0.07 -14.15 -1.50
CA ILE A 113 -1.40 -14.19 -1.38
C ILE A 113 -2.08 -13.78 -2.69
N SER A 114 -1.47 -12.87 -3.46
CA SER A 114 -1.94 -12.56 -4.83
C SER A 114 -1.85 -13.80 -5.73
N GLY A 115 -0.76 -14.56 -5.66
CA GLY A 115 -0.59 -15.82 -6.39
C GLY A 115 -1.60 -16.88 -5.98
N LEU A 116 -1.80 -17.09 -4.68
CA LEU A 116 -2.80 -18.03 -4.16
C LEU A 116 -4.22 -17.68 -4.63
N ARG A 117 -4.59 -16.39 -4.70
CA ARG A 117 -5.89 -15.97 -5.26
C ARG A 117 -6.06 -16.37 -6.71
N VAL A 118 -5.01 -16.24 -7.52
CA VAL A 118 -5.05 -16.65 -8.93
C VAL A 118 -5.22 -18.16 -9.06
N LEU A 119 -4.49 -18.94 -8.24
CA LEU A 119 -4.64 -20.40 -8.22
C LEU A 119 -6.06 -20.81 -7.79
N ALA A 120 -6.58 -20.22 -6.71
CA ALA A 120 -7.93 -20.50 -6.22
C ALA A 120 -9.01 -20.18 -7.27
N ALA A 121 -8.85 -19.07 -8.01
CA ALA A 121 -9.76 -18.71 -9.10
C ALA A 121 -9.74 -19.75 -10.24
N ASN A 122 -8.57 -20.27 -10.60
CA ASN A 122 -8.44 -21.33 -11.60
C ASN A 122 -9.05 -22.66 -11.13
N GLU A 123 -8.97 -22.96 -9.84
CA GLU A 123 -9.56 -24.15 -9.21
C GLU A 123 -11.06 -24.00 -8.90
N LYS A 124 -11.66 -22.84 -9.20
CA LYS A 124 -13.05 -22.48 -8.82
C LYS A 124 -13.32 -22.61 -7.32
N LYS A 125 -12.29 -22.44 -6.48
CA LYS A 125 -12.42 -22.40 -5.03
C LYS A 125 -12.88 -21.02 -4.60
N ASP A 126 -13.97 -20.96 -3.84
CA ASP A 126 -14.40 -19.74 -3.19
C ASP A 126 -13.72 -19.64 -1.82
N ILE A 127 -12.84 -18.64 -1.66
CA ILE A 127 -12.16 -18.38 -0.39
C ILE A 127 -12.87 -17.19 0.26
N PRO A 128 -13.47 -17.37 1.45
CA PRO A 128 -14.24 -16.32 2.09
C PRO A 128 -13.37 -15.10 2.40
N VAL A 129 -13.92 -13.92 2.11
CA VAL A 129 -13.29 -12.63 2.41
C VAL A 129 -13.13 -12.48 3.93
N ASN A 130 -11.90 -12.28 4.40
CA ASN A 130 -11.61 -12.15 5.82
C ASN A 130 -11.35 -10.67 6.23
N ALA A 131 -11.98 -10.23 7.31
CA ALA A 131 -11.74 -8.95 7.97
C ALA A 131 -10.27 -8.74 8.38
N LEU A 132 -9.52 -9.81 8.64
CA LEU A 132 -8.07 -9.74 8.93
C LEU A 132 -7.27 -9.01 7.85
N GLY A 133 -7.68 -9.12 6.58
CA GLY A 133 -7.04 -8.38 5.49
C GLY A 133 -7.16 -6.87 5.66
N LYS A 134 -8.32 -6.39 6.13
CA LYS A 134 -8.56 -4.96 6.37
C LYS A 134 -7.72 -4.43 7.54
N TYR A 135 -7.67 -5.17 8.65
CA TYR A 135 -6.86 -4.78 9.81
C TYR A 135 -5.37 -4.72 9.47
N LYS A 136 -4.87 -5.70 8.69
CA LYS A 136 -3.50 -5.68 8.16
C LYS A 136 -3.24 -4.40 7.38
N THR A 137 -4.10 -4.05 6.40
CA THR A 137 -3.89 -2.86 5.57
C THR A 137 -3.89 -1.59 6.40
N VAL A 138 -4.83 -1.42 7.32
CA VAL A 138 -4.87 -0.24 8.21
C VAL A 138 -3.59 -0.15 9.05
N SER A 139 -3.18 -1.25 9.67
CA SER A 139 -1.96 -1.27 10.50
C SER A 139 -0.70 -0.91 9.72
N GLN A 140 -0.60 -1.37 8.47
CA GLN A 140 0.53 -1.10 7.60
C GLN A 140 0.57 0.35 7.15
N VAL A 141 -0.56 0.92 6.73
CA VAL A 141 -0.65 2.34 6.37
C VAL A 141 -0.28 3.20 7.57
N VAL A 142 -0.81 2.90 8.76
CA VAL A 142 -0.47 3.63 10.00
C VAL A 142 1.02 3.52 10.32
N ALA A 143 1.61 2.33 10.24
CA ALA A 143 3.03 2.13 10.51
C ALA A 143 3.93 2.90 9.54
N ILE A 144 3.65 2.84 8.24
CA ILE A 144 4.42 3.57 7.22
C ILE A 144 4.30 5.09 7.43
N SER A 145 3.08 5.60 7.65
CA SER A 145 2.87 7.02 7.90
C SER A 145 3.62 7.52 9.14
N ALA A 146 3.67 6.73 10.21
CA ALA A 146 4.43 7.05 11.42
C ALA A 146 5.94 7.02 11.19
N LEU A 147 6.46 6.06 10.41
CA LEU A 147 7.87 6.00 10.03
C LEU A 147 8.29 7.20 9.17
N LEU A 148 7.45 7.59 8.20
CA LEU A 148 7.69 8.76 7.34
C LEU A 148 7.68 10.05 8.16
N ALA A 149 6.73 10.19 9.08
CA ALA A 149 6.62 11.33 9.99
C ALA A 149 7.67 11.32 11.12
N ASP A 150 8.50 10.28 11.22
CA ASP A 150 9.55 10.13 12.25
C ASP A 150 9.00 10.16 13.68
N VAL A 151 7.85 9.50 13.86
CA VAL A 151 7.17 9.43 15.16
C VAL A 151 7.92 8.46 16.07
N THR A 152 8.17 8.90 17.31
CA THR A 152 8.75 8.07 18.37
C THR A 152 7.95 6.77 18.56
N TYR A 153 8.64 5.65 18.77
CA TYR A 153 8.01 4.32 18.95
C TYR A 153 7.28 3.76 17.72
N SER A 154 7.49 4.32 16.53
CA SER A 154 6.96 3.79 15.26
C SER A 154 7.32 2.31 15.02
N TYR A 155 8.44 1.82 15.57
CA TYR A 155 8.82 0.40 15.52
C TYR A 155 7.77 -0.56 16.13
N VAL A 156 6.98 -0.10 17.11
CA VAL A 156 5.89 -0.91 17.70
C VAL A 156 4.76 -1.09 16.67
N LEU A 157 4.41 -0.02 15.95
CA LEU A 157 3.42 -0.07 14.88
C LEU A 157 3.86 -0.99 13.75
N VAL A 158 5.16 -0.95 13.41
CA VAL A 158 5.76 -1.83 12.42
C VAL A 158 5.70 -3.30 12.87
N ALA A 159 6.02 -3.60 14.13
CA ALA A 159 5.91 -4.94 14.68
C ALA A 159 4.47 -5.47 14.60
N ILE A 160 3.47 -4.63 14.93
CA ILE A 160 2.05 -4.96 14.78
C ILE A 160 1.70 -5.22 13.31
N ALA A 161 2.16 -4.38 12.38
CA ALA A 161 1.90 -4.54 10.97
C ALA A 161 2.50 -5.84 10.41
N VAL A 162 3.73 -6.20 10.81
CA VAL A 162 4.38 -7.46 10.44
C VAL A 162 3.60 -8.65 11.01
N PHE A 163 3.24 -8.60 12.29
CA PHE A 163 2.47 -9.67 12.93
C PHE A 163 1.13 -9.90 12.22
N LEU A 164 0.35 -8.85 11.99
CA LEU A 164 -0.94 -8.94 11.29
C LEU A 164 -0.77 -9.41 9.84
N THR A 165 0.32 -9.01 9.18
CA THR A 165 0.65 -9.47 7.82
C THR A 165 0.88 -10.98 7.78
N LEU A 166 1.70 -11.51 8.69
CA LEU A 166 1.98 -12.94 8.77
C LEU A 166 0.74 -13.72 9.19
N TYR A 167 0.07 -13.29 10.26
CA TYR A 167 -1.13 -13.94 10.78
C TYR A 167 -2.24 -14.04 9.72
N SER A 168 -2.53 -12.93 9.03
CA SER A 168 -3.52 -12.93 7.95
C SER A 168 -3.08 -13.75 6.73
N GLY A 169 -1.76 -13.90 6.49
CA GLY A 169 -1.24 -14.75 5.43
C GLY A 169 -1.44 -16.23 5.72
N ILE A 170 -1.15 -16.64 6.96
CA ILE A 170 -1.37 -18.01 7.44
C ILE A 170 -2.85 -18.36 7.40
N ASP A 171 -3.72 -17.51 7.95
CA ASP A 171 -5.18 -17.74 7.94
C ASP A 171 -5.72 -17.95 6.52
N TYR A 172 -5.30 -17.11 5.57
CA TYR A 172 -5.71 -17.24 4.18
C TYR A 172 -5.23 -18.55 3.55
N THR A 173 -3.99 -18.94 3.82
CA THR A 173 -3.40 -20.18 3.31
C THR A 173 -4.15 -21.40 3.85
N ILE A 174 -4.45 -21.43 5.15
CA ILE A 174 -5.24 -22.51 5.77
C ILE A 174 -6.62 -22.62 5.12
N LYS A 175 -7.28 -21.49 4.84
CA LYS A 175 -8.59 -21.49 4.17
C LYS A 175 -8.51 -22.02 2.75
N TYR A 176 -7.48 -21.65 1.98
CA TYR A 176 -7.27 -22.17 0.63
C TYR A 176 -7.13 -23.70 0.59
N TYR A 177 -6.42 -24.29 1.56
CA TYR A 177 -6.27 -25.75 1.64
C TYR A 177 -7.51 -26.47 2.20
N LYS A 178 -8.45 -25.75 2.81
CA LYS A 178 -9.70 -26.33 3.37
C LYS A 178 -10.90 -26.22 2.41
N SER A 179 -10.90 -25.28 1.46
CA SER A 179 -11.82 -25.25 0.31
C SER A 179 -11.42 -26.29 -0.73
#